data_AF-A0A2W1AMA3-F1
#
_entry.id   AF-A0A2W1AMA3-F1
#
_cell.length_a   1.000
_cell.length_b   1.000
_cell.length_c   1.000
_cell.angle_alpha   90.00
_cell.angle_beta   90.00
_cell.angle_gamma   90.00
#
_symmetry.space_group_name_H-M   'P 1'
#
loop_
_entity.id
_entity.type
_entity.pdbx_description
1 polymer ?
#
loop_
_entity_poly.entity_id
_entity_poly.type
_entity_poly.pdbx_seq_one_letter_code
_entity_poly.pdbx_strand_id
1 'polypeptide(L)'
;MPSEGLHADDEFSILYVGIAPRASAGSGRDPLRTSLAPRIAYHYTGGAEASALRTALGIVLSAPLGLRLRLHEDGERFHWGPHEPILSQWMQTHMRVRWLRHSRPWEVSDMAFRNLVLPLNLAAQDPTPFQRDLSARQASMQADARAAATRSPEAHS
;
A
#
# COMPACT_ATOMS: atom_id res chain seq x y z
N MET A 1 -1.79 11.70 10.35
CA MET A 1 -1.95 10.30 10.80
C MET A 1 -2.81 10.30 12.04
N PRO A 2 -3.70 9.31 12.25
CA PRO A 2 -4.40 9.18 13.52
C PRO A 2 -3.36 8.87 14.60
N SER A 3 -3.46 9.50 15.77
CA SER A 3 -2.61 9.18 16.93
C SER A 3 -3.31 8.22 17.90
N GLU A 4 -4.63 8.20 17.90
CA GLU A 4 -5.44 7.39 18.81
C GLU A 4 -5.63 5.96 18.27
N GLY A 5 -5.53 4.97 19.16
CA GLY A 5 -5.76 3.55 18.85
C GLY A 5 -4.68 2.86 18.03
N LEU A 6 -3.62 3.58 17.61
CA LEU A 6 -2.46 2.96 16.99
C LEU A 6 -1.72 2.10 18.01
N HIS A 7 -1.42 0.87 17.61
CA HIS A 7 -0.53 0.02 18.38
C HIS A 7 0.91 0.46 18.15
N ALA A 8 1.57 0.93 19.21
CA ALA A 8 2.91 1.48 19.17
C ALA A 8 3.81 0.88 20.27
N ASP A 9 5.10 0.79 19.98
CA ASP A 9 6.16 0.70 20.98
C ASP A 9 6.79 2.11 21.20
N ASP A 10 7.91 2.19 21.93
CA ASP A 10 8.55 3.46 22.25
C ASP A 10 9.08 4.24 21.02
N GLU A 11 9.25 3.57 19.88
CA GLU A 11 9.90 4.17 18.68
C GLU A 11 9.01 4.11 17.42
N PHE A 12 8.13 3.11 17.29
CA PHE A 12 7.35 2.86 16.07
C PHE A 12 5.89 2.48 16.35
N SER A 13 5.03 2.78 15.37
CA SER A 13 3.64 2.31 15.32
C SER A 13 3.40 1.34 14.17
N ILE A 14 2.53 0.37 14.38
CA ILE A 14 2.10 -0.56 13.33
C ILE A 14 1.10 0.17 12.42
N LEU A 15 1.51 0.44 11.18
CA LEU A 15 0.68 1.14 10.19
C LEU A 15 0.01 0.21 9.18
N TYR A 16 0.62 -0.96 8.94
CA TYR A 16 0.20 -1.90 7.91
C TYR A 16 0.54 -3.35 8.28
N VAL A 17 -0.36 -4.28 7.96
CA VAL A 17 -0.12 -5.73 8.06
C VAL A 17 -0.39 -6.40 6.73
N GLY A 18 0.50 -7.31 6.32
CA GLY A 18 0.36 -8.16 5.15
C GLY A 18 0.78 -9.59 5.46
N ILE A 19 0.28 -10.54 4.67
CA ILE A 19 0.51 -11.98 4.88
C ILE A 19 1.08 -12.65 3.63
N ALA A 20 1.92 -13.68 3.78
CA ALA A 20 2.42 -14.49 2.68
C ALA A 20 2.46 -15.99 3.07
N PRO A 21 1.89 -16.91 2.26
CA PRO A 21 1.01 -16.65 1.12
C PRO A 21 -0.38 -16.13 1.58
N ARG A 22 -1.19 -15.64 0.64
CA ARG A 22 -2.62 -15.43 0.90
C ARG A 22 -3.31 -16.80 0.97
N ALA A 23 -4.43 -16.91 1.71
CA ALA A 23 -5.24 -18.11 1.68
C ALA A 23 -5.62 -18.45 0.22
N SER A 24 -5.51 -19.71 -0.17
CA SER A 24 -6.05 -20.17 -1.45
C SER A 24 -7.58 -20.05 -1.36
N ALA A 25 -8.16 -19.15 -2.14
CA ALA A 25 -9.60 -19.03 -2.23
C ALA A 25 -10.15 -20.29 -2.92
N GLY A 26 -10.50 -21.32 -2.15
CA GLY A 26 -11.42 -22.42 -2.48
C GLY A 26 -11.28 -23.18 -3.81
N SER A 27 -10.27 -22.93 -4.63
CA SER A 27 -10.26 -23.29 -6.06
C SER A 27 -9.28 -24.40 -6.43
N GLY A 28 -8.73 -25.13 -5.45
CA GLY A 28 -7.77 -26.22 -5.70
C GLY A 28 -6.45 -25.77 -6.34
N ARG A 29 -6.21 -24.45 -6.52
CA ARG A 29 -4.91 -23.91 -6.91
C ARG A 29 -4.02 -23.79 -5.69
N ASP A 30 -2.79 -24.28 -5.82
CA ASP A 30 -1.72 -24.06 -4.85
C ASP A 30 -1.65 -22.56 -4.52
N PRO A 31 -1.56 -22.17 -3.24
CA PRO A 31 -1.35 -20.77 -2.88
C PRO A 31 -0.12 -20.29 -3.63
N LEU A 32 -0.25 -19.17 -4.36
CA LEU A 32 0.86 -18.54 -5.08
C LEU A 32 2.04 -18.48 -4.10
N ARG A 33 3.07 -19.32 -4.30
CA ARG A 33 4.14 -19.60 -3.34
C ARG A 33 5.06 -18.40 -3.22
N THR A 34 4.53 -17.30 -2.71
CA THR A 34 5.30 -16.12 -2.35
C THR A 34 5.72 -16.30 -0.90
N SER A 35 7.03 -16.45 -0.69
CA SER A 35 7.60 -16.46 0.65
C SER A 35 7.68 -15.03 1.20
N LEU A 36 7.93 -14.90 2.51
CA LEU A 36 8.01 -13.60 3.18
C LEU A 36 9.07 -12.69 2.55
N ALA A 37 10.23 -13.21 2.19
CA ALA A 37 11.34 -12.40 1.68
C ALA A 37 11.03 -11.69 0.35
N PRO A 38 10.57 -12.36 -0.72
CA PRO A 38 10.10 -11.69 -1.94
C PRO A 38 9.00 -10.67 -1.67
N ARG A 39 8.08 -10.97 -0.75
CA ARG A 39 6.96 -10.06 -0.45
C ARG A 39 7.42 -8.79 0.29
N ILE A 40 8.36 -8.93 1.23
CA ILE A 40 8.98 -7.80 1.91
C ILE A 40 9.74 -6.95 0.91
N ALA A 41 10.62 -7.56 0.09
CA ALA A 41 11.36 -6.85 -0.94
C ALA A 41 10.40 -6.09 -1.87
N TYR A 42 9.34 -6.74 -2.33
CA TYR A 42 8.36 -6.14 -3.21
C TYR A 42 7.67 -4.92 -2.61
N HIS A 43 7.20 -5.01 -1.36
CA HIS A 43 6.50 -3.90 -0.72
C HIS A 43 7.45 -2.77 -0.29
N TYR A 44 8.70 -3.08 0.03
CA TYR A 44 9.66 -2.12 0.56
C TYR A 44 10.46 -1.40 -0.53
N THR A 45 10.81 -2.09 -1.62
CA THR A 45 11.66 -1.57 -2.69
C THR A 45 11.04 -1.61 -4.09
N GLY A 46 9.87 -2.23 -4.26
CA GLY A 46 9.13 -2.24 -5.54
C GLY A 46 8.40 -0.94 -5.82
N GLY A 47 7.50 -0.94 -6.80
CA GLY A 47 6.67 0.23 -7.14
C GLY A 47 5.27 0.19 -6.55
N ALA A 48 4.55 1.31 -6.62
CA ALA A 48 3.19 1.42 -6.09
C ALA A 48 2.13 0.66 -6.90
N GLU A 49 2.43 0.27 -8.14
CA GLU A 49 1.51 -0.41 -9.06
C GLU A 49 0.96 -1.73 -8.54
N ALA A 50 1.65 -2.33 -7.57
CA ALA A 50 1.30 -3.63 -7.03
C ALA A 50 1.54 -3.74 -5.52
N SER A 51 1.82 -2.61 -4.87
CA SER A 51 2.00 -2.54 -3.42
C SER A 51 0.95 -1.61 -2.82
N ALA A 52 -0.13 -2.19 -2.30
CA ALA A 52 -1.18 -1.44 -1.60
C ALA A 52 -0.61 -0.55 -0.46
N LEU A 53 0.43 -1.04 0.22
CA LEU A 53 1.19 -0.25 1.20
C LEU A 53 1.79 1.02 0.56
N ARG A 54 2.52 0.89 -0.56
CA ARG A 54 3.15 2.03 -1.22
C ARG A 54 2.13 2.99 -1.84
N THR A 55 1.00 2.47 -2.32
CA THR A 55 -0.11 3.31 -2.77
C THR A 55 -0.64 4.15 -1.62
N ALA A 56 -1.05 3.52 -0.51
CA ALA A 56 -1.61 4.21 0.66
C ALA A 56 -0.61 5.21 1.27
N LEU A 57 0.64 4.80 1.43
CA LEU A 57 1.70 5.65 1.97
C LEU A 57 2.02 6.84 1.06
N GLY A 58 2.13 6.61 -0.25
CA GLY A 58 2.39 7.68 -1.20
C GLY A 58 1.26 8.71 -1.24
N ILE A 59 0.00 8.32 -1.03
CA ILE A 59 -1.11 9.28 -0.94
C ILE A 59 -0.94 10.16 0.30
N VAL A 60 -0.62 9.57 1.45
CA VAL A 60 -0.34 10.31 2.70
C VAL A 60 0.78 11.32 2.49
N LEU A 61 1.85 10.89 1.81
CA LEU A 61 3.07 11.66 1.64
C LEU A 61 3.08 12.51 0.36
N SER A 62 1.99 12.51 -0.41
CA SER A 62 1.94 13.17 -1.72
C SER A 62 2.21 14.66 -1.62
N ALA A 63 1.55 15.35 -0.71
CA ALA A 63 1.78 16.78 -0.45
C ALA A 63 3.20 17.06 0.11
N PRO A 64 3.66 16.45 1.22
CA PRO A 64 4.94 16.79 1.82
C PRO A 64 6.16 16.38 0.97
N LEU A 65 6.04 15.35 0.11
CA LEU A 65 7.13 14.90 -0.76
C LEU A 65 6.94 15.31 -2.24
N GLY A 66 5.89 16.07 -2.56
CA GLY A 66 5.59 16.50 -3.92
C GLY A 66 5.29 15.34 -4.89
N LEU A 67 4.79 14.20 -4.40
CA LEU A 67 4.53 13.03 -5.23
C LEU A 67 3.31 13.26 -6.12
N ARG A 68 3.41 12.78 -7.37
CA ARG A 68 2.29 12.78 -8.32
C ARG A 68 1.99 11.37 -8.79
N LEU A 69 0.73 10.97 -8.65
CA LEU A 69 0.25 9.69 -9.15
C LEU A 69 0.09 9.77 -10.68
N ARG A 70 0.48 8.71 -11.37
CA ARG A 70 0.37 8.57 -12.82
C ARG A 70 -0.29 7.24 -13.16
N LEU A 71 -0.97 7.20 -14.30
CA LEU A 71 -1.51 5.99 -14.88
C LEU A 71 -0.45 5.36 -15.79
N HIS A 72 -0.28 4.04 -15.71
CA HIS A 72 0.50 3.29 -16.67
C HIS A 72 -0.16 3.31 -18.06
N GLU A 73 0.61 2.95 -19.07
CA GLU A 73 0.15 2.86 -20.47
C GLU A 73 -0.97 1.82 -20.66
N ASP A 74 -1.05 0.81 -19.79
CA ASP A 74 -2.13 -0.19 -19.79
C ASP A 74 -3.48 0.37 -19.33
N GLY A 75 -3.53 1.58 -18.77
CA GLY A 75 -4.75 2.23 -18.32
C GLY A 75 -5.35 1.67 -17.03
N GLU A 76 -4.72 0.66 -16.41
CA GLU A 76 -5.25 -0.03 -15.23
C GLU A 76 -4.43 0.27 -13.97
N ARG A 77 -3.11 0.32 -14.10
CA ARG A 77 -2.19 0.43 -12.96
C ARG A 77 -1.76 1.87 -12.71
N PHE A 78 -1.50 2.19 -11.44
CA PHE A 78 -1.01 3.51 -11.03
C PHE A 78 0.36 3.42 -10.38
N HIS A 79 1.20 4.43 -10.60
CA HIS A 79 2.55 4.50 -10.03
C HIS A 79 2.94 5.94 -9.71
N TRP A 80 3.98 6.14 -8.90
CA TRP A 80 4.49 7.48 -8.57
C TRP A 80 5.44 8.05 -9.62
N GLY A 81 5.61 7.36 -10.76
CA GLY A 81 6.48 7.77 -11.85
C GLY A 81 7.92 8.00 -11.40
N PRO A 82 8.55 9.12 -11.78
CA PRO A 82 9.92 9.44 -11.36
C PRO A 82 10.06 9.69 -9.85
N HIS A 83 8.97 9.71 -9.08
CA HIS A 83 9.00 9.90 -7.63
C HIS A 83 9.03 8.59 -6.83
N GLU A 84 8.98 7.41 -7.47
CA GLU A 84 9.13 6.12 -6.78
C GLU A 84 10.43 6.03 -5.93
N PRO A 85 11.60 6.53 -6.40
CA PRO A 85 12.82 6.56 -5.59
C PRO A 85 12.70 7.45 -4.35
N ILE A 86 11.97 8.58 -4.43
CA ILE A 86 11.76 9.48 -3.29
C ILE A 86 10.97 8.75 -2.20
N LEU A 87 9.89 8.05 -2.60
CA LEU A 87 9.11 7.24 -1.67
C LEU A 87 9.95 6.10 -1.06
N SER A 88 10.77 5.43 -1.87
CA SER A 88 11.66 4.36 -1.39
C SER A 88 12.70 4.88 -0.39
N GLN A 89 13.31 6.04 -0.64
CA GLN A 89 14.25 6.67 0.29
C GLN A 89 13.55 7.05 1.60
N TRP A 90 12.35 7.62 1.54
CA TRP A 90 11.58 7.94 2.73
C TRP A 90 11.26 6.69 3.55
N MET A 91 10.81 5.61 2.90
CA MET A 91 10.55 4.33 3.58
C MET A 91 11.81 3.77 4.24
N GLN A 92 12.97 3.81 3.56
CA GLN A 92 14.24 3.35 4.12
C GLN A 92 14.63 4.09 5.41
N THR A 93 14.41 5.40 5.45
CA THR A 93 14.72 6.22 6.62
C THR A 93 13.73 5.98 7.75
N HIS A 94 12.43 6.00 7.46
CA HIS A 94 11.37 6.15 8.46
C HIS A 94 10.59 4.89 8.80
N MET A 95 10.66 3.85 7.97
CA MET A 95 9.92 2.61 8.19
C MET A 95 10.81 1.48 8.68
N ARG A 96 10.19 0.57 9.42
CA ARG A 96 10.79 -0.71 9.80
C ARG A 96 9.83 -1.82 9.41
N VAL A 97 10.40 -2.96 9.04
CA VAL A 97 9.64 -4.18 8.75
C VAL A 97 9.93 -5.18 9.85
N ARG A 98 8.87 -5.70 10.47
CA ARG A 98 8.91 -6.89 11.32
C ARG A 98 8.22 -8.03 10.60
N TRP A 99 8.71 -9.25 10.79
CA TRP A 99 8.10 -10.45 10.23
C TRP A 99 8.06 -11.56 11.26
N LEU A 100 7.05 -12.42 11.14
CA LEU A 100 6.91 -13.64 11.94
C LEU A 100 6.48 -14.77 11.02
N ARG A 101 6.92 -16.00 11.33
CA ARG A 101 6.51 -17.20 10.62
C ARG A 101 5.26 -17.76 11.30
N HIS A 102 4.21 -18.00 10.52
CA HIS A 102 2.99 -18.66 10.99
C HIS A 102 2.59 -19.74 9.98
N SER A 103 2.12 -20.90 10.46
CA SER A 103 1.66 -21.99 9.59
C SER A 103 0.38 -21.63 8.82
N ARG A 104 -0.44 -20.74 9.41
CA ARG A 104 -1.71 -20.26 8.86
C ARG A 104 -1.73 -18.72 8.85
N PRO A 105 -0.97 -18.06 7.97
CA PRO A 105 -0.77 -16.61 8.07
C PRO A 105 -2.07 -15.80 7.90
N TRP A 106 -3.11 -16.35 7.28
CA TRP A 106 -4.44 -15.72 7.21
C TRP A 106 -5.09 -15.49 8.59
N GLU A 107 -4.87 -16.38 9.57
CA GLU A 107 -5.40 -16.20 10.94
C GLU A 107 -4.78 -14.97 11.62
N VAL A 108 -3.50 -14.68 11.30
CA VAL A 108 -2.80 -13.49 11.80
C VAL A 108 -3.42 -12.23 11.23
N SER A 109 -3.82 -12.26 9.94
CA SER A 109 -4.51 -11.12 9.31
C SER A 109 -5.84 -10.84 9.99
N ASP A 110 -6.64 -11.88 10.23
CA ASP A 110 -7.95 -11.76 10.86
C ASP A 110 -7.83 -11.23 12.29
N MET A 111 -6.85 -11.72 13.04
CA MET A 111 -6.55 -11.21 14.38
C MET A 111 -6.09 -9.74 14.32
N ALA A 112 -5.19 -9.40 13.41
CA ALA A 112 -4.70 -8.02 13.27
C ALA A 112 -5.83 -7.05 12.93
N PHE A 113 -6.70 -7.39 11.98
CA PHE A 113 -7.84 -6.54 11.60
C PHE A 113 -8.88 -6.37 12.71
N ARG A 114 -9.02 -7.35 13.60
CA ARG A 114 -9.94 -7.24 14.75
C ARG A 114 -9.38 -6.42 15.90
N ASN A 115 -8.07 -6.42 16.09
CA ASN A 115 -7.45 -5.91 17.33
C ASN A 115 -6.58 -4.67 17.13
N LEU A 116 -6.27 -4.29 15.89
CA LEU A 116 -5.35 -3.19 15.58
C LEU A 116 -6.02 -2.15 14.67
N VAL A 117 -5.72 -0.88 14.93
CA VAL A 117 -5.96 0.19 13.95
C VAL A 117 -4.82 0.18 12.93
N LEU A 118 -5.14 -0.20 11.69
CA LEU A 118 -4.18 -0.33 10.58
C LEU A 118 -4.43 0.74 9.52
N PRO A 119 -3.97 1.98 9.72
CA PRO A 119 -4.38 3.14 8.92
C PRO A 119 -4.05 3.03 7.42
N LEU A 120 -3.09 2.19 7.03
CA LEU A 120 -2.68 2.00 5.64
C LEU A 120 -3.30 0.76 4.97
N ASN A 121 -4.03 -0.09 5.70
CA ASN A 121 -4.80 -1.19 5.12
C ASN A 121 -6.20 -0.68 4.71
N LEU A 122 -6.34 -0.19 3.48
CA LEU A 122 -7.59 0.46 3.01
C LEU A 122 -8.76 -0.49 2.74
N ALA A 123 -8.53 -1.80 2.65
CA ALA A 123 -9.56 -2.82 2.40
C ALA A 123 -10.17 -3.40 3.69
N ALA A 124 -10.28 -2.58 4.75
CA ALA A 124 -10.88 -3.00 6.01
C ALA A 124 -12.41 -3.09 5.89
N GLN A 125 -13.03 -4.09 6.54
CA GLN A 125 -14.49 -4.26 6.56
C GLN A 125 -15.20 -3.09 7.27
N ASP A 126 -14.60 -2.60 8.36
CA ASP A 126 -15.05 -1.41 9.09
C ASP A 126 -13.93 -0.37 9.08
N PRO A 127 -13.89 0.53 8.07
CA PRO A 127 -12.81 1.50 7.94
C PRO A 127 -12.96 2.63 8.95
N THR A 128 -11.86 3.02 9.59
CA THR A 128 -11.77 4.23 10.41
C THR A 128 -12.04 5.50 9.58
N PRO A 129 -12.38 6.64 10.22
CA PRO A 129 -12.49 7.93 9.52
C PRO A 129 -11.25 8.27 8.69
N PHE A 130 -10.06 7.98 9.21
CA PHE A 130 -8.81 8.20 8.49
C PHE A 130 -8.70 7.34 7.23
N GLN A 131 -9.05 6.05 7.31
CA GLN A 131 -9.03 5.17 6.14
C GLN A 131 -10.04 5.64 5.09
N ARG A 132 -11.24 6.09 5.49
CA ARG A 132 -12.23 6.66 4.55
C ARG A 132 -11.70 7.90 3.83
N ASP A 133 -11.11 8.83 4.57
CA ASP A 133 -10.48 10.05 4.02
C ASP A 133 -9.30 9.70 3.10
N LEU A 134 -8.48 8.70 3.47
CA LEU A 134 -7.38 8.24 2.63
C LEU A 134 -7.86 7.57 1.34
N SER A 135 -8.92 6.75 1.39
CA SER A 135 -9.57 6.16 0.21
C SER A 135 -10.20 7.22 -0.70
N ALA A 136 -10.82 8.26 -0.13
CA ALA A 136 -11.38 9.36 -0.92
C ALA A 136 -10.27 10.14 -1.66
N ARG A 137 -9.15 10.43 -0.99
CA ARG A 137 -7.97 11.04 -1.62
C ARG A 137 -7.38 10.13 -2.70
N GLN A 138 -7.30 8.82 -2.47
CA GLN A 138 -6.90 7.86 -3.49
C GLN A 138 -7.76 7.97 -4.75
N ALA A 139 -9.08 7.94 -4.58
CA ALA A 139 -10.02 8.00 -5.70
C ALA A 139 -9.89 9.31 -6.49
N SER A 140 -9.76 10.44 -5.80
CA SER A 140 -9.53 11.75 -6.43
C SER A 140 -8.25 11.75 -7.26
N MET A 141 -7.12 11.33 -6.67
CA MET A 141 -5.83 11.31 -7.37
C MET A 141 -5.83 10.35 -8.57
N GLN A 142 -6.55 9.23 -8.47
CA GLN A 142 -6.71 8.29 -9.60
C GLN A 142 -7.55 8.90 -10.72
N ALA A 143 -8.61 9.64 -10.40
CA ALA A 143 -9.41 10.36 -11.38
C ALA A 143 -8.58 11.44 -12.09
N ASP A 144 -7.80 12.21 -11.34
CA ASP A 144 -6.90 13.23 -11.88
C ASP A 144 -5.84 12.63 -12.81
N ALA A 145 -5.23 11.52 -12.41
CA ALA A 145 -4.24 10.80 -13.20
C ALA A 145 -4.83 10.27 -14.52
N ARG A 146 -6.05 9.73 -14.49
CA ARG A 146 -6.78 9.32 -15.71
C ARG A 146 -7.08 10.51 -16.62
N ALA A 147 -7.60 11.60 -16.07
CA ALA A 147 -7.91 12.81 -16.83
C ALA A 147 -6.66 13.49 -17.42
N ALA A 148 -5.50 13.39 -16.74
CA ALA A 148 -4.23 13.83 -17.27
C ALA A 148 -3.77 12.95 -18.44
N ALA A 149 -3.90 11.63 -18.33
CA ALA A 149 -3.54 10.71 -19.41
C ALA A 149 -4.39 10.93 -20.68
N THR A 150 -5.70 11.18 -20.54
CA THR A 150 -6.59 11.46 -21.68
C THR A 150 -6.30 12.81 -22.36
N ARG A 151 -5.66 13.76 -21.66
CA ARG A 151 -5.24 15.06 -22.22
C ARG A 151 -3.86 15.05 -22.88
N SER A 152 -3.16 13.91 -22.84
CA SER A 152 -1.88 13.73 -23.52
C SER A 152 -1.92 12.78 -24.75
N PRO A 153 -2.90 12.87 -25.68
CA PRO A 153 -2.65 12.40 -27.02
C PRO A 153 -1.80 13.46 -27.75
N GLU A 154 -0.72 13.05 -28.41
CA GLU A 154 0.15 13.89 -29.27
C GLU A 154 1.31 14.64 -28.57
N ALA A 155 2.43 13.93 -28.40
CA ALA A 155 3.77 14.52 -28.48
C ALA A 155 4.78 13.45 -28.92
N HIS A 156 4.55 12.83 -30.07
CA HIS A 156 5.58 12.07 -30.78
C HIS A 156 5.46 12.42 -32.27
N SER A 157 6.24 13.41 -32.69
CA SER A 157 6.76 13.57 -34.06
C SER A 157 8.26 13.39 -34.01
#